data_AF-A0A926SAR5-F1
#
_entry.id   AF-A0A926SAR5-F1
#
_cell.length_a   1.000
_cell.length_b   1.000
_cell.length_c   1.000
_cell.angle_alpha   90.00
_cell.angle_beta   90.00
_cell.angle_gamma   90.00
#
_symmetry.space_group_name_H-M   'P 1'
#
loop_
_entity.id
_entity.type
_entity.pdbx_description
1 polymer ?
#
loop_
_entity_poly.entity_id
_entity_poly.type
_entity_poly.pdbx_seq_one_letter_code
_entity_poly.pdbx_strand_id
1 'polypeptide(L)'
;MTAETMPAKYRVEEFFSHIDMGFLNRRLAISSLGPLRDAFIARQKPGDDHMTRLANDHLLVTMLIDICSEFKAPSLAEALTLGQPRAMFMSTERLEPCPEIRTSDRVTQRVHLEFDYGKPVVISYHTAHIVSDTGRMVLIRGYADGYREAIIGLLHDKGDRFEIEPIVMGAPFIDHPRNAARGGSQAVWCGYDYGEILAEDIAEFSKIRDVTTASADEWMKVMKRTPEAHVKAAIAQLLSEPTKKDWGGEENDHFSSNVTVAERRRTAAFLLKGPTRFEEMTPAMCGKNGDQIYRLTRAGADVSVVQHSHLIGAAVRETLRAMVVTPGHPRFFCVMDGQVTYRLLKAYTFLFKMGTG
;
A
#
# COMPACT_ATOMS: atom_id res chain seq x y z
N MET A 1 13.57 2.54 5.65
CA MET A 1 13.90 3.74 4.84
C MET A 1 12.62 4.57 4.80
N THR A 2 12.60 5.82 4.35
CA THR A 2 11.32 6.52 4.06
C THR A 2 11.28 6.87 2.58
N ALA A 3 10.09 7.13 2.03
CA ALA A 3 9.96 7.60 0.65
C ALA A 3 10.86 8.82 0.39
N GLU A 4 10.97 9.75 1.35
CA GLU A 4 11.84 10.93 1.26
C GLU A 4 13.32 10.58 1.06
N THR A 5 13.80 9.53 1.72
CA THR A 5 15.20 9.07 1.63
C THR A 5 15.45 8.10 0.47
N MET A 6 14.40 7.52 -0.11
CA MET A 6 14.52 6.60 -1.25
C MET A 6 14.84 7.40 -2.52
N PRO A 7 15.84 7.02 -3.32
CA PRO A 7 16.12 7.69 -4.60
C PRO A 7 14.89 7.71 -5.51
N ALA A 8 14.59 8.86 -6.13
CA ALA A 8 13.42 9.04 -6.99
C ALA A 8 13.28 7.96 -8.07
N LYS A 9 14.41 7.56 -8.69
CA LYS A 9 14.45 6.50 -9.70
C LYS A 9 13.89 5.16 -9.22
N TYR A 10 13.96 4.86 -7.92
CA TYR A 10 13.41 3.62 -7.35
C TYR A 10 11.97 3.78 -6.88
N ARG A 11 11.56 4.99 -6.47
CA ARG A 11 10.16 5.26 -6.09
C ARG A 11 9.19 5.09 -7.26
N VAL A 12 9.61 5.57 -8.44
CA VAL A 12 8.73 5.67 -9.62
C VAL A 12 8.85 4.48 -10.58
N GLU A 13 9.88 3.63 -10.40
CA GLU A 13 10.06 2.41 -11.20
C GLU A 13 8.96 1.40 -10.88
N GLU A 14 8.54 0.58 -11.84
CA GLU A 14 7.48 -0.43 -11.67
C GLU A 14 8.09 -1.78 -11.28
N PHE A 15 8.56 -1.94 -10.06
CA PHE A 15 9.05 -3.23 -9.62
C PHE A 15 7.92 -4.24 -9.44
N PHE A 16 8.15 -5.47 -9.91
CA PHE A 16 7.38 -6.63 -9.48
C PHE A 16 7.67 -6.88 -7.99
N SER A 17 6.66 -6.74 -7.14
CA SER A 17 6.81 -6.98 -5.70
C SER A 17 6.62 -8.47 -5.41
N HIS A 18 7.69 -9.16 -5.08
CA HIS A 18 7.67 -10.57 -4.67
C HIS A 18 7.51 -10.71 -3.14
N ILE A 19 7.39 -11.96 -2.67
CA ILE A 19 7.40 -12.31 -1.25
C ILE A 19 8.60 -13.20 -1.00
N ASP A 20 9.58 -12.72 -0.24
CA ASP A 20 10.67 -13.56 0.25
C ASP A 20 10.20 -14.34 1.49
N MET A 21 9.87 -15.62 1.29
CA MET A 21 9.04 -16.36 2.23
C MET A 21 9.75 -16.65 3.57
N GLY A 22 9.20 -16.13 4.66
CA GLY A 22 9.49 -16.59 6.02
C GLY A 22 8.66 -17.81 6.41
N PHE A 23 7.47 -17.94 5.80
CA PHE A 23 6.49 -18.99 6.01
C PHE A 23 5.91 -19.48 4.68
N LEU A 24 5.81 -20.79 4.51
CA LEU A 24 5.21 -21.40 3.33
C LEU A 24 4.47 -22.71 3.65
N ASN A 25 3.14 -22.67 3.57
CA ASN A 25 2.32 -23.88 3.57
C ASN A 25 2.29 -24.48 2.16
N ARG A 26 3.33 -25.24 1.81
CA ARG A 26 3.51 -25.84 0.46
C ARG A 26 2.30 -26.63 -0.02
N ARG A 27 1.66 -27.39 0.86
CA ARG A 27 0.47 -28.19 0.51
C ARG A 27 -0.67 -27.26 0.06
N LEU A 28 -0.99 -26.26 0.88
CA LEU A 28 -2.06 -25.31 0.57
C LEU A 28 -1.71 -24.46 -0.66
N ALA A 29 -0.46 -24.03 -0.78
CA ALA A 29 0.06 -23.29 -1.93
C ALA A 29 -0.14 -24.07 -3.25
N ILE A 30 0.29 -25.33 -3.30
CA ILE A 30 0.13 -26.19 -4.48
C ILE A 30 -1.35 -26.44 -4.78
N SER A 31 -2.19 -26.64 -3.76
CA SER A 31 -3.64 -26.79 -3.95
C SER A 31 -4.29 -25.51 -4.51
N SER A 32 -3.85 -24.34 -4.06
CA SER A 32 -4.34 -23.04 -4.52
C SER A 32 -3.94 -22.69 -5.96
N LEU A 33 -2.95 -23.38 -6.55
CA LEU A 33 -2.65 -23.22 -7.98
C LEU A 33 -3.77 -23.75 -8.89
N GLY A 34 -4.63 -24.65 -8.39
CA GLY A 34 -5.70 -25.24 -9.17
C GLY A 34 -5.18 -25.86 -10.48
N PRO A 35 -5.72 -25.49 -11.65
CA PRO A 35 -5.28 -26.00 -12.95
C PRO A 35 -3.80 -25.73 -13.28
N LEU A 36 -3.16 -24.72 -12.67
CA LEU A 36 -1.76 -24.39 -12.92
C LEU A 36 -0.76 -25.28 -12.15
N ARG A 37 -1.26 -26.22 -11.35
CA ARG A 37 -0.42 -27.18 -10.62
C ARG A 37 0.50 -27.99 -11.54
N ASP A 38 0.00 -28.46 -12.68
CA ASP A 38 0.80 -29.28 -13.59
C ASP A 38 1.91 -28.46 -14.25
N ALA A 39 1.63 -27.18 -14.56
CA ALA A 39 2.62 -26.25 -15.06
C ALA A 39 3.73 -25.96 -14.03
N PHE A 40 3.39 -25.90 -12.74
CA PHE A 40 4.38 -25.78 -11.67
C PHE A 40 5.28 -27.03 -11.61
N ILE A 41 4.69 -28.22 -11.58
CA ILE A 41 5.43 -29.50 -11.53
C ILE A 41 6.39 -29.62 -12.71
N ALA A 42 5.95 -29.24 -13.92
CA ALA A 42 6.78 -29.30 -15.12
C ALA A 42 7.97 -28.30 -15.12
N ARG A 43 7.88 -27.21 -14.35
CA ARG A 43 8.90 -26.16 -14.27
C ARG A 43 9.82 -26.27 -13.05
N GLN A 44 9.48 -27.14 -12.10
CA GLN A 44 10.33 -27.37 -10.93
C GLN A 44 11.70 -27.90 -11.35
N LYS A 45 12.73 -27.41 -10.68
CA LYS A 45 14.06 -27.97 -10.77
C LYS A 45 14.08 -29.33 -10.06
N PRO A 46 14.64 -30.38 -10.67
CA PRO A 46 14.82 -31.67 -10.02
C PRO A 46 15.91 -31.57 -8.95
N GLY A 47 15.75 -32.32 -7.86
CA GLY A 47 16.69 -32.34 -6.74
C GLY A 47 16.05 -31.95 -5.41
N ASP A 48 16.74 -32.22 -4.33
CA ASP A 48 16.27 -32.00 -2.96
C ASP A 48 17.24 -31.18 -2.11
N ASP A 49 18.31 -30.64 -2.71
CA ASP A 49 19.21 -29.72 -2.03
C ASP A 49 18.51 -28.40 -1.67
N HIS A 50 19.11 -27.66 -0.74
CA HIS A 50 18.55 -26.43 -0.21
C HIS A 50 18.25 -25.38 -1.30
N MET A 51 19.18 -25.19 -2.26
CA MET A 51 19.03 -24.18 -3.31
C MET A 51 17.95 -24.56 -4.32
N THR A 52 17.84 -25.86 -4.63
CA THR A 52 16.77 -26.38 -5.48
C THR A 52 15.40 -26.20 -4.82
N ARG A 53 15.26 -26.53 -3.54
CA ARG A 53 14.01 -26.31 -2.78
C ARG A 53 13.63 -24.83 -2.75
N LEU A 54 14.59 -23.96 -2.41
CA LEU A 54 14.38 -22.51 -2.35
C LEU A 54 13.95 -21.94 -3.72
N ALA A 55 14.62 -22.34 -4.80
CA ALA A 55 14.25 -21.92 -6.15
C ALA A 55 12.83 -22.37 -6.53
N ASN A 56 12.44 -23.60 -6.17
CA ASN A 56 11.10 -24.13 -6.41
C ASN A 56 10.04 -23.44 -5.55
N ASP A 57 10.36 -23.04 -4.32
CA ASP A 57 9.47 -22.27 -3.45
C ASP A 57 9.23 -20.86 -4.01
N HIS A 58 10.27 -20.16 -4.50
CA HIS A 58 10.10 -18.86 -5.16
C HIS A 58 9.29 -18.97 -6.45
N LEU A 59 9.47 -20.05 -7.22
CA LEU A 59 8.61 -20.32 -8.39
C LEU A 59 7.15 -20.48 -7.96
N LEU A 60 6.88 -21.27 -6.90
CA LEU A 60 5.52 -21.49 -6.38
C LEU A 60 4.87 -20.18 -5.96
N VAL A 61 5.59 -19.36 -5.20
CA VAL A 61 5.09 -18.06 -4.73
C VAL A 61 4.89 -17.09 -5.88
N THR A 62 5.76 -17.08 -6.88
CA THR A 62 5.58 -16.25 -8.09
C THR A 62 4.29 -16.63 -8.81
N MET A 63 4.03 -17.92 -8.98
CA MET A 63 2.80 -18.40 -9.62
C MET A 63 1.54 -18.08 -8.79
N LEU A 64 1.62 -18.14 -7.46
CA LEU A 64 0.51 -17.72 -6.59
C LEU A 64 0.22 -16.23 -6.71
N ILE A 65 1.26 -15.38 -6.75
CA ILE A 65 1.12 -13.95 -6.98
C ILE A 65 0.44 -13.69 -8.33
N ASP A 66 0.90 -14.34 -9.40
CA ASP A 66 0.31 -14.20 -10.74
C ASP A 66 -1.18 -14.54 -10.76
N ILE A 67 -1.56 -15.66 -10.11
CA ILE A 67 -2.97 -16.07 -9.96
C ILE A 67 -3.75 -15.02 -9.19
N CYS A 68 -3.24 -14.57 -8.04
CA CYS A 68 -3.92 -13.58 -7.22
C CYS A 68 -4.08 -12.25 -7.97
N SER A 69 -3.07 -11.82 -8.73
CA SER A 69 -3.16 -10.62 -9.57
C SER A 69 -4.19 -10.77 -10.69
N GLU A 70 -4.22 -11.90 -11.40
CA GLU A 70 -5.17 -12.17 -12.48
C GLU A 70 -6.62 -12.18 -11.98
N PHE A 71 -6.87 -12.82 -10.82
CA PHE A 71 -8.18 -12.84 -10.19
C PHE A 71 -8.51 -11.55 -9.42
N LYS A 72 -7.62 -10.56 -9.43
CA LYS A 72 -7.76 -9.31 -8.68
C LYS A 72 -8.09 -9.57 -7.20
N ALA A 73 -7.33 -10.47 -6.59
CA ALA A 73 -7.46 -10.80 -5.18
C ALA A 73 -7.45 -9.49 -4.35
N PRO A 74 -8.43 -9.29 -3.47
CA PRO A 74 -8.51 -8.08 -2.66
C PRO A 74 -7.32 -8.00 -1.70
N SER A 75 -7.01 -6.79 -1.24
CA SER A 75 -6.25 -6.58 -0.01
C SER A 75 -7.01 -7.14 1.21
N LEU A 76 -6.33 -7.35 2.35
CA LEU A 76 -7.01 -7.79 3.57
C LEU A 76 -8.10 -6.80 3.99
N ALA A 77 -7.80 -5.51 3.95
CA ALA A 77 -8.76 -4.45 4.28
C ALA A 77 -10.01 -4.52 3.40
N GLU A 78 -9.85 -4.80 2.10
CA GLU A 78 -10.99 -5.00 1.20
C GLU A 78 -11.73 -6.30 1.52
N ALA A 79 -11.02 -7.40 1.73
CA ALA A 79 -11.62 -8.70 2.04
C ALA A 79 -12.50 -8.66 3.30
N LEU A 80 -12.08 -7.93 4.34
CA LEU A 80 -12.82 -7.72 5.59
C LEU A 80 -14.18 -7.02 5.37
N THR A 81 -14.32 -6.26 4.29
CA THR A 81 -15.56 -5.53 3.93
C THR A 81 -16.51 -6.32 3.03
N LEU A 82 -16.07 -7.44 2.44
CA LEU A 82 -16.87 -8.18 1.46
C LEU A 82 -18.05 -8.94 2.09
N GLY A 83 -18.04 -9.15 3.41
CA GLY A 83 -19.07 -9.95 4.10
C GLY A 83 -19.10 -11.42 3.68
N GLN A 84 -18.03 -11.91 3.06
CA GLN A 84 -17.92 -13.30 2.62
C GLN A 84 -17.45 -14.20 3.78
N PRO A 85 -18.05 -15.40 3.96
CA PRO A 85 -17.60 -16.34 4.99
C PRO A 85 -16.14 -16.78 4.81
N ARG A 86 -15.66 -16.78 3.56
CA ARG A 86 -14.28 -17.09 3.19
C ARG A 86 -13.88 -16.28 1.97
N ALA A 87 -12.69 -15.66 2.01
CA ALA A 87 -12.13 -14.91 0.89
C ALA A 87 -10.61 -15.16 0.78
N MET A 88 -10.10 -15.35 -0.44
CA MET A 88 -8.66 -15.24 -0.69
C MET A 88 -8.29 -13.75 -0.68
N PHE A 89 -7.13 -13.40 -0.12
CA PHE A 89 -6.59 -12.05 -0.19
C PHE A 89 -5.08 -12.08 -0.43
N MET A 90 -4.55 -10.95 -0.90
CA MET A 90 -3.12 -10.73 -1.08
C MET A 90 -2.78 -9.29 -0.70
N SER A 91 -1.98 -9.09 0.35
CA SER A 91 -1.65 -7.76 0.87
C SER A 91 -0.37 -7.72 1.70
N THR A 92 0.03 -6.52 2.13
CA THR A 92 1.17 -6.30 3.02
C THR A 92 0.66 -5.79 4.36
N GLU A 93 0.87 -6.57 5.43
CA GLU A 93 0.24 -6.36 6.73
C GLU A 93 1.26 -6.20 7.86
N ARG A 94 0.84 -5.51 8.91
CA ARG A 94 1.58 -5.43 10.18
C ARG A 94 1.03 -6.48 11.14
N LEU A 95 1.90 -7.27 11.74
CA LEU A 95 1.53 -8.29 12.72
C LEU A 95 2.06 -7.90 14.10
N GLU A 96 1.23 -8.07 15.13
CA GLU A 96 1.65 -7.93 16.54
C GLU A 96 2.79 -8.91 16.88
N PRO A 97 3.72 -8.60 17.80
CA PRO A 97 4.79 -9.53 18.19
C PRO A 97 4.25 -10.90 18.65
N CYS A 98 4.89 -12.00 18.26
CA CYS A 98 4.50 -13.36 18.65
C CYS A 98 5.69 -14.21 19.14
N PRO A 99 6.18 -14.00 20.37
CA PRO A 99 7.32 -14.75 20.92
C PRO A 99 7.06 -16.26 21.09
N GLU A 100 5.79 -16.68 21.16
CA GLU A 100 5.36 -18.07 21.34
C GLU A 100 5.76 -18.99 20.19
N ILE A 101 6.13 -18.41 19.03
CA ILE A 101 6.65 -19.15 17.87
C ILE A 101 7.85 -20.05 18.21
N ARG A 102 8.60 -19.72 19.27
CA ARG A 102 9.75 -20.53 19.72
C ARG A 102 9.36 -21.79 20.48
N THR A 103 8.19 -21.80 21.10
CA THR A 103 7.81 -22.81 22.10
C THR A 103 6.56 -23.58 21.73
N SER A 104 5.77 -23.10 20.77
CA SER A 104 4.48 -23.66 20.39
C SER A 104 4.49 -24.21 18.97
N ASP A 105 3.85 -25.37 18.78
CA ASP A 105 3.66 -25.97 17.47
C ASP A 105 2.66 -25.18 16.61
N ARG A 106 1.67 -24.55 17.26
CA ARG A 106 0.68 -23.70 16.62
C ARG A 106 0.54 -22.40 17.39
N VAL A 107 0.48 -21.29 16.66
CA VAL A 107 0.32 -19.95 17.22
C VAL A 107 -0.85 -19.23 16.56
N THR A 108 -1.39 -18.26 17.29
CA THR A 108 -2.35 -17.29 16.79
C THR A 108 -1.79 -15.91 17.09
N GLN A 109 -1.58 -15.13 16.03
CA GLN A 109 -0.96 -13.81 16.09
C GLN A 109 -1.99 -12.78 15.62
N ARG A 110 -2.02 -11.60 16.25
CA ARG A 110 -2.99 -10.56 15.89
C ARG A 110 -2.46 -9.73 14.72
N VAL A 111 -3.35 -9.35 13.80
CA VAL A 111 -3.04 -8.37 12.75
C VAL A 111 -3.25 -6.98 13.35
N HIS A 112 -2.25 -6.11 13.18
CA HIS A 112 -2.30 -4.73 13.63
C HIS A 112 -2.98 -3.86 12.56
N LEU A 113 -4.19 -3.38 12.87
CA LEU A 113 -5.05 -2.62 11.96
C LEU A 113 -5.29 -1.21 12.51
N GLU A 114 -5.31 -0.23 11.62
CA GLU A 114 -5.60 1.17 11.96
C GLU A 114 -7.10 1.46 12.16
N PHE A 115 -7.96 0.50 11.77
CA PHE A 115 -9.40 0.58 11.98
C PHE A 115 -9.93 -0.63 12.71
N ASP A 116 -11.03 -0.36 13.40
CA ASP A 116 -11.89 -1.41 13.93
C ASP A 116 -12.86 -1.90 12.86
N TYR A 117 -12.75 -3.18 12.51
CA TYR A 117 -13.66 -3.88 11.61
C TYR A 117 -14.78 -4.61 12.38
N GLY A 118 -14.98 -4.28 13.65
CA GLY A 118 -16.02 -4.79 14.54
C GLY A 118 -15.63 -6.07 15.30
N LYS A 119 -14.54 -6.74 14.90
CA LYS A 119 -14.01 -7.92 15.57
C LYS A 119 -12.50 -8.07 15.32
N PRO A 120 -11.76 -8.75 16.21
CA PRO A 120 -10.33 -8.93 16.04
C PRO A 120 -10.01 -9.73 14.79
N VAL A 121 -8.90 -9.38 14.14
CA VAL A 121 -8.34 -10.10 13.01
C VAL A 121 -7.07 -10.79 13.46
N VAL A 122 -7.02 -12.11 13.31
CA VAL A 122 -5.90 -12.94 13.73
C VAL A 122 -5.43 -13.84 12.61
N ILE A 123 -4.17 -14.24 12.67
CA ILE A 123 -3.55 -15.20 11.77
C ILE A 123 -3.11 -16.43 12.57
N SER A 124 -3.57 -17.60 12.13
CA SER A 124 -3.40 -18.86 12.87
C SER A 124 -2.63 -19.87 12.03
N TYR A 125 -1.49 -20.34 12.51
CA TYR A 125 -0.60 -21.21 11.73
C TYR A 125 0.24 -22.17 12.56
N HIS A 126 0.70 -23.24 11.91
CA HIS A 126 1.64 -24.20 12.49
C HIS A 126 3.08 -23.74 12.23
N THR A 127 3.92 -23.69 13.26
CA THR A 127 5.30 -23.15 13.18
C THR A 127 6.23 -24.00 12.33
N ALA A 128 5.90 -25.27 12.10
CA ALA A 128 6.59 -26.16 11.15
C ALA A 128 6.58 -25.67 9.68
N HIS A 129 5.75 -24.70 9.32
CA HIS A 129 5.74 -24.09 7.99
C HIS A 129 6.64 -22.84 7.89
N ILE A 130 7.32 -22.45 8.97
CA ILE A 130 8.35 -21.41 8.94
C ILE A 130 9.60 -22.00 8.27
N VAL A 131 10.07 -21.35 7.21
CA VAL A 131 11.15 -21.86 6.34
C VAL A 131 12.45 -21.06 6.45
N SER A 132 12.46 -19.96 7.21
CA SER A 132 13.65 -19.11 7.43
C SER A 132 13.75 -18.65 8.88
N ASP A 133 14.97 -18.58 9.41
CA ASP A 133 15.26 -18.01 10.73
C ASP A 133 15.03 -16.50 10.79
N THR A 134 15.39 -15.77 9.72
CA THR A 134 15.04 -14.36 9.57
C THR A 134 13.53 -14.14 9.63
N GLY A 135 12.75 -14.88 8.84
CA GLY A 135 11.28 -14.83 8.90
C GLY A 135 10.73 -15.16 10.30
N ARG A 136 11.28 -16.17 10.98
CA ARG A 136 10.94 -16.46 12.39
C ARG A 136 11.19 -15.26 13.30
N MET A 137 12.35 -14.62 13.18
CA MET A 137 12.72 -13.45 13.98
C MET A 137 11.77 -12.28 13.71
N VAL A 138 11.41 -12.05 12.45
CA VAL A 138 10.46 -10.99 12.07
C VAL A 138 9.10 -11.23 12.74
N LEU A 139 8.54 -12.43 12.63
CA LEU A 139 7.25 -12.75 13.24
C LEU A 139 7.27 -12.64 14.78
N ILE A 140 8.39 -12.96 15.42
CA ILE A 140 8.57 -12.81 16.87
C ILE A 140 8.55 -11.34 17.30
N ARG A 141 9.24 -10.47 16.54
CA ARG A 141 9.39 -9.04 16.87
C ARG A 141 8.20 -8.21 16.43
N GLY A 142 7.54 -8.60 15.34
CA GLY A 142 6.35 -7.94 14.81
C GLY A 142 6.59 -6.49 14.37
N TYR A 143 5.49 -5.77 14.16
CA TYR A 143 5.51 -4.41 13.63
C TYR A 143 6.11 -3.36 14.55
N ALA A 144 6.23 -3.64 15.85
CA ALA A 144 6.84 -2.74 16.83
C ALA A 144 8.30 -2.43 16.48
N ASP A 145 8.98 -3.36 15.82
CA ASP A 145 10.34 -3.21 15.31
C ASP A 145 10.38 -2.72 13.84
N GLY A 146 9.25 -2.26 13.31
CA GLY A 146 9.12 -1.73 11.95
C GLY A 146 8.88 -2.79 10.86
N TYR A 147 8.66 -4.05 11.24
CA TYR A 147 8.45 -5.12 10.27
C TYR A 147 7.03 -5.19 9.70
N ARG A 148 6.94 -5.74 8.50
CA ARG A 148 5.70 -6.03 7.77
C ARG A 148 5.85 -7.35 7.03
N GLU A 149 4.73 -8.03 6.83
CA GLU A 149 4.67 -9.28 6.11
C GLU A 149 3.79 -9.10 4.87
N ALA A 150 4.32 -9.44 3.70
CA ALA A 150 3.52 -9.69 2.53
C ALA A 150 2.87 -11.08 2.66
N ILE A 151 1.55 -11.15 2.52
CA ILE A 151 0.74 -12.32 2.85
C ILE A 151 -0.14 -12.68 1.65
N ILE A 152 -0.16 -13.98 1.35
CA ILE A 152 -1.25 -14.60 0.58
C ILE A 152 -1.96 -15.54 1.55
N GLY A 153 -3.25 -15.34 1.75
CA GLY A 153 -3.99 -16.03 2.79
C GLY A 153 -5.47 -16.21 2.48
N LEU A 154 -6.09 -17.10 3.24
CA LEU A 154 -7.53 -17.29 3.26
C LEU A 154 -8.09 -16.64 4.51
N LEU A 155 -8.90 -15.60 4.34
CA LEU A 155 -9.67 -14.98 5.41
C LEU A 155 -10.92 -15.80 5.68
N HIS A 156 -11.19 -16.10 6.94
CA HIS A 156 -12.40 -16.76 7.41
C HIS A 156 -13.14 -15.87 8.40
N ASP A 157 -14.45 -15.76 8.23
CA ASP A 157 -15.33 -15.21 9.26
C ASP A 157 -15.74 -16.33 10.23
N LYS A 158 -15.31 -16.25 11.50
CA LYS A 158 -15.63 -17.23 12.54
C LYS A 158 -16.77 -16.77 13.47
N GLY A 159 -17.42 -15.64 13.15
CA GLY A 159 -18.42 -15.00 14.00
C GLY A 159 -17.77 -14.01 14.99
N ASP A 160 -17.05 -14.52 15.98
CA ASP A 160 -16.41 -13.73 17.05
C ASP A 160 -15.08 -13.06 16.63
N ARG A 161 -14.46 -13.56 15.58
CA ARG A 161 -13.22 -13.03 15.00
C ARG A 161 -13.13 -13.29 13.50
N PHE A 162 -12.24 -12.56 12.84
CA PHE A 162 -11.71 -12.97 11.54
C PHE A 162 -10.43 -13.78 11.76
N GLU A 163 -10.32 -14.93 11.10
CA GLU A 163 -9.16 -15.81 11.19
C GLU A 163 -8.54 -16.01 9.80
N ILE A 164 -7.25 -15.71 9.68
CA ILE A 164 -6.47 -15.91 8.48
C ILE A 164 -5.75 -17.25 8.57
N GLU A 165 -5.93 -18.08 7.55
CA GLU A 165 -5.09 -19.25 7.26
C GLU A 165 -4.04 -18.83 6.21
N PRO A 166 -2.76 -18.63 6.60
CA PRO A 166 -1.74 -18.19 5.66
C PRO A 166 -1.34 -19.32 4.70
N ILE A 167 -1.19 -18.95 3.43
CA ILE A 167 -0.55 -19.77 2.40
C ILE A 167 0.94 -19.44 2.36
N VAL A 168 1.25 -18.16 2.30
CA VAL A 168 2.60 -17.58 2.25
C VAL A 168 2.64 -16.37 3.17
N MET A 169 3.70 -16.22 3.95
CA MET A 169 4.08 -14.95 4.58
C MET A 169 5.56 -14.72 4.38
N GLY A 170 5.96 -13.48 4.14
CA GLY A 170 7.36 -13.13 4.05
C GLY A 170 7.62 -11.65 3.88
N ALA A 171 8.89 -11.30 3.73
CA ALA A 171 9.28 -9.91 3.49
C ALA A 171 8.80 -9.45 2.11
N PRO A 172 8.26 -8.21 1.99
CA PRO A 172 8.09 -7.57 0.69
C PRO A 172 9.45 -7.44 -0.02
N PHE A 173 9.59 -8.02 -1.21
CA PHE A 173 10.89 -8.21 -1.82
C PHE A 173 10.92 -7.77 -3.29
N ILE A 174 11.92 -6.98 -3.67
CA ILE A 174 12.05 -6.41 -5.03
C ILE A 174 13.13 -7.13 -5.85
N ASP A 175 14.03 -7.88 -5.23
CA ASP A 175 15.02 -8.65 -5.99
C ASP A 175 14.35 -9.89 -6.60
N HIS A 176 14.02 -9.79 -7.89
CA HIS A 176 13.31 -10.82 -8.63
C HIS A 176 13.75 -10.79 -10.09
N PRO A 177 13.80 -11.92 -10.81
CA PRO A 177 14.19 -11.95 -12.22
C PRO A 177 13.41 -10.99 -13.14
N ARG A 178 12.13 -10.73 -12.84
CA ARG A 178 11.30 -9.74 -13.57
C ARG A 178 11.77 -8.30 -13.42
N ASN A 179 12.59 -8.01 -12.41
CA ASN A 179 13.14 -6.70 -12.10
C ASN A 179 14.61 -6.55 -12.53
N ALA A 180 15.21 -7.57 -13.15
CA ALA A 180 16.63 -7.56 -13.51
C ALA A 180 17.00 -6.36 -14.40
N ALA A 181 16.19 -6.06 -15.41
CA ALA A 181 16.40 -4.92 -16.31
C ALA A 181 16.13 -3.54 -15.65
N ARG A 182 15.42 -3.54 -14.51
CA ARG A 182 15.01 -2.34 -13.75
C ARG A 182 15.92 -2.06 -12.55
N GLY A 183 16.95 -2.88 -12.34
CA GLY A 183 17.85 -2.76 -11.21
C GLY A 183 17.25 -3.22 -9.87
N GLY A 184 16.44 -4.29 -9.90
CA GLY A 184 15.80 -4.84 -8.71
C GLY A 184 16.78 -5.23 -7.60
N SER A 185 17.95 -5.76 -7.95
CA SER A 185 18.99 -6.14 -6.97
C SER A 185 19.59 -4.94 -6.23
N GLN A 186 19.64 -3.77 -6.86
CA GLN A 186 20.06 -2.53 -6.18
C GLN A 186 18.92 -1.89 -5.36
N ALA A 187 17.67 -2.25 -5.65
CA ALA A 187 16.48 -1.76 -4.96
C ALA A 187 15.97 -2.70 -3.85
N VAL A 188 16.69 -3.80 -3.55
CA VAL A 188 16.26 -4.83 -2.60
C VAL A 188 15.85 -4.26 -1.23
N TRP A 189 16.60 -3.27 -0.73
CA TRP A 189 16.37 -2.63 0.56
C TRP A 189 15.17 -1.66 0.57
N CYS A 190 14.56 -1.41 -0.59
CA CYS A 190 13.40 -0.54 -0.73
C CYS A 190 12.08 -1.29 -0.52
N GLY A 191 12.08 -2.63 -0.48
CA GLY A 191 10.85 -3.45 -0.51
C GLY A 191 9.81 -3.07 0.55
N TYR A 192 10.23 -2.80 1.78
CA TYR A 192 9.33 -2.43 2.88
C TYR A 192 8.65 -1.06 2.71
N ASP A 193 9.28 -0.15 1.97
CA ASP A 193 8.84 1.25 1.84
C ASP A 193 8.33 1.58 0.42
N TYR A 194 8.43 0.62 -0.50
CA TYR A 194 8.09 0.80 -1.90
C TYR A 194 6.59 1.01 -2.14
N GLY A 195 6.24 1.78 -3.17
CA GLY A 195 4.85 2.11 -3.53
C GLY A 195 4.39 3.52 -3.11
N GLU A 196 5.12 4.21 -2.22
CA GLU A 196 4.88 5.65 -1.98
C GLU A 196 5.74 6.49 -2.94
N ILE A 197 5.10 7.36 -3.71
CA ILE A 197 5.75 8.41 -4.50
C ILE A 197 5.53 9.77 -3.83
N LEU A 198 6.47 10.68 -4.03
CA LEU A 198 6.33 12.05 -3.56
C LEU A 198 5.59 12.90 -4.59
N ALA A 199 5.01 14.02 -4.15
CA ALA A 199 4.31 14.92 -5.07
C ALA A 199 5.23 15.40 -6.19
N GLU A 200 6.52 15.64 -5.91
CA GLU A 200 7.49 16.04 -6.93
C GLU A 200 7.90 14.94 -7.91
N ASP A 201 7.46 13.70 -7.72
CA ASP A 201 7.64 12.61 -8.68
C ASP A 201 6.56 12.63 -9.78
N ILE A 202 5.48 13.38 -9.57
CA ILE A 202 4.47 13.68 -10.58
C ILE A 202 4.97 14.85 -11.43
N ALA A 203 5.11 14.65 -12.74
CA ALA A 203 5.75 15.63 -13.62
C ALA A 203 5.04 16.99 -13.59
N GLU A 204 3.70 16.97 -13.56
CA GLU A 204 2.86 18.17 -13.49
C GLU A 204 3.05 18.94 -12.18
N PHE A 205 3.60 18.32 -11.14
CA PHE A 205 3.86 18.92 -9.82
C PHE A 205 5.36 19.18 -9.57
N SER A 206 6.23 18.87 -10.52
CA SER A 206 7.70 18.89 -10.35
C SER A 206 8.29 20.21 -9.83
N LYS A 207 7.65 21.36 -10.12
CA LYS A 207 8.12 22.68 -9.65
C LYS A 207 8.08 22.87 -8.14
N ILE A 208 7.44 21.97 -7.37
CA ILE A 208 7.48 22.06 -5.90
C ILE A 208 8.91 21.91 -5.36
N ARG A 209 9.83 21.28 -6.12
CA ARG A 209 11.25 21.12 -5.75
C ARG A 209 11.94 22.47 -5.58
N ASP A 210 11.49 23.49 -6.30
CA ASP A 210 12.08 24.83 -6.29
C ASP A 210 11.52 25.71 -5.16
N VAL A 211 10.56 25.20 -4.40
CA VAL A 211 9.87 25.96 -3.35
C VAL A 211 10.23 25.44 -1.98
N THR A 212 10.82 26.33 -1.18
CA THR A 212 11.03 26.15 0.25
C THR A 212 9.97 26.91 1.06
N THR A 213 9.69 26.39 2.26
CA THR A 213 8.90 27.05 3.29
C THR A 213 9.84 27.65 4.33
N ALA A 214 9.68 28.93 4.63
CA ALA A 214 10.47 29.64 5.63
C ALA A 214 10.14 29.19 7.06
N SER A 215 8.89 28.83 7.34
CA SER A 215 8.44 28.36 8.66
C SER A 215 7.15 27.57 8.59
N ALA A 216 6.79 26.88 9.69
CA ALA A 216 5.48 26.23 9.82
C ALA A 216 4.33 27.26 9.77
N ASP A 217 4.51 28.40 10.43
CA ASP A 217 3.50 29.48 10.49
C ASP A 217 3.14 30.04 9.10
N GLU A 218 4.12 30.10 8.18
CA GLU A 218 3.91 30.57 6.81
C GLU A 218 2.85 29.74 6.09
N TRP A 219 3.05 28.42 6.02
CA TRP A 219 2.15 27.56 5.27
C TRP A 219 0.83 27.35 6.04
N MET A 220 0.88 27.21 7.37
CA MET A 220 -0.31 27.01 8.19
C MET A 220 -1.29 28.18 8.07
N LYS A 221 -0.80 29.42 8.07
CA LYS A 221 -1.62 30.62 7.91
C LYS A 221 -2.40 30.63 6.60
N VAL A 222 -1.78 30.17 5.52
CA VAL A 222 -2.42 30.09 4.20
C VAL A 222 -3.39 28.91 4.15
N MET A 223 -2.93 27.71 4.50
CA MET A 223 -3.73 26.49 4.36
C MET A 223 -4.97 26.47 5.26
N LYS A 224 -4.94 27.13 6.42
CA LYS A 224 -6.13 27.31 7.27
C LYS A 224 -7.29 28.04 6.57
N ARG A 225 -6.99 28.79 5.50
CA ARG A 225 -7.95 29.61 4.76
C ARG A 225 -8.22 29.12 3.35
N THR A 226 -7.37 28.24 2.82
CA THR A 226 -7.50 27.71 1.46
C THR A 226 -8.64 26.69 1.40
N PRO A 227 -9.75 26.96 0.70
CA PRO A 227 -10.84 25.98 0.60
C PRO A 227 -10.44 24.76 -0.23
N GLU A 228 -11.07 23.61 0.04
CA GLU A 228 -10.88 22.38 -0.73
C GLU A 228 -11.12 22.60 -2.23
N ALA A 229 -12.18 23.33 -2.57
CA ALA A 229 -12.52 23.67 -3.95
C ALA A 229 -11.41 24.45 -4.68
N HIS A 230 -10.64 25.26 -3.96
CA HIS A 230 -9.51 25.99 -4.53
C HIS A 230 -8.33 25.06 -4.83
N VAL A 231 -8.03 24.12 -3.92
CA VAL A 231 -7.02 23.07 -4.14
C VAL A 231 -7.42 22.20 -5.32
N LYS A 232 -8.68 21.75 -5.37
CA LYS A 232 -9.24 20.96 -6.49
C LYS A 232 -9.10 21.70 -7.82
N ALA A 233 -9.41 22.99 -7.86
CA ALA A 233 -9.25 23.81 -9.07
C ALA A 233 -7.79 23.96 -9.51
N ALA A 234 -6.87 24.18 -8.56
CA ALA A 234 -5.45 24.25 -8.85
C ALA A 234 -4.92 22.92 -9.42
N ILE A 235 -5.27 21.79 -8.81
CA ILE A 235 -4.86 20.46 -9.31
C ILE A 235 -5.44 20.20 -10.70
N ALA A 236 -6.73 20.44 -10.91
CA ALA A 236 -7.37 20.26 -12.22
C ALA A 236 -6.70 21.13 -13.29
N GLN A 237 -6.35 22.38 -12.97
CA GLN A 237 -5.62 23.27 -13.88
C GLN A 237 -4.23 22.74 -14.23
N LEU A 238 -3.47 22.22 -13.26
CA LEU A 238 -2.15 21.60 -13.52
C LEU A 238 -2.25 20.38 -14.43
N LEU A 239 -3.32 19.61 -14.28
CA LEU A 239 -3.59 18.42 -15.08
C LEU A 239 -4.29 18.75 -16.42
N SER A 240 -4.52 20.04 -16.72
CA SER A 240 -5.26 20.50 -17.91
C SER A 240 -6.66 19.87 -18.03
N GLU A 241 -7.35 19.72 -16.91
CA GLU A 241 -8.67 19.11 -16.78
C GLU A 241 -9.71 20.09 -16.20
N PRO A 242 -11.01 19.92 -16.53
CA PRO A 242 -12.06 20.72 -15.92
C PRO A 242 -12.35 20.27 -14.48
N THR A 243 -12.72 21.22 -13.61
CA THR A 243 -13.26 20.89 -12.29
C THR A 243 -14.67 20.34 -12.40
N LYS A 244 -14.91 19.13 -11.88
CA LYS A 244 -16.26 18.56 -11.75
C LYS A 244 -16.93 19.05 -10.47
N LYS A 245 -18.25 19.27 -10.51
CA LYS A 245 -19.05 19.57 -9.30
C LYS A 245 -19.25 18.29 -8.48
N ASP A 246 -19.10 18.41 -7.17
CA ASP A 246 -19.28 17.30 -6.23
C ASP A 246 -20.74 16.83 -6.25
N TRP A 247 -20.96 15.51 -6.25
CA TRP A 247 -22.28 14.91 -6.03
C TRP A 247 -22.21 13.78 -5.01
N GLY A 248 -23.34 13.56 -4.31
CA GLY A 248 -23.44 12.59 -3.22
C GLY A 248 -23.30 11.16 -3.73
N GLY A 249 -22.08 10.62 -3.65
CA GLY A 249 -21.76 9.25 -4.12
C GLY A 249 -20.38 9.11 -4.74
N GLU A 250 -19.60 10.19 -4.88
CA GLU A 250 -18.28 10.13 -5.51
C GLU A 250 -17.32 9.17 -4.79
N GLU A 251 -16.61 8.37 -5.60
CA GLU A 251 -15.55 7.45 -5.14
C GLU A 251 -14.25 8.20 -4.82
N ASN A 252 -14.07 9.38 -5.41
CA ASN A 252 -12.92 10.25 -5.28
C ASN A 252 -13.34 11.69 -5.62
N ASP A 253 -12.64 12.68 -5.08
CA ASP A 253 -12.93 14.09 -5.32
C ASP A 253 -12.45 14.54 -6.71
N HIS A 254 -11.47 13.84 -7.29
CA HIS A 254 -11.02 14.04 -8.67
C HIS A 254 -10.44 12.74 -9.24
N PHE A 255 -10.77 12.43 -10.49
CA PHE A 255 -10.16 11.33 -11.25
C PHE A 255 -9.57 11.89 -12.53
N SER A 256 -8.27 11.70 -12.70
CA SER A 256 -7.49 12.21 -13.82
C SER A 256 -6.89 11.07 -14.62
N SER A 257 -6.73 11.32 -15.92
CA SER A 257 -5.92 10.47 -16.80
C SER A 257 -4.61 11.13 -17.21
N ASN A 258 -4.35 12.37 -16.75
CA ASN A 258 -3.27 13.23 -17.23
C ASN A 258 -2.08 13.31 -16.27
N VAL A 259 -2.00 12.45 -15.25
CA VAL A 259 -0.85 12.38 -14.35
C VAL A 259 0.31 11.66 -15.05
N THR A 260 1.51 12.24 -15.00
CA THR A 260 2.71 11.62 -15.56
C THR A 260 3.68 11.23 -14.44
N VAL A 261 4.02 9.94 -14.35
CA VAL A 261 5.00 9.39 -13.40
C VAL A 261 5.91 8.43 -14.14
N ALA A 262 7.23 8.57 -13.94
CA ALA A 262 8.26 7.83 -14.70
C ALA A 262 8.08 7.95 -16.22
N GLU A 263 7.84 9.17 -16.72
CA GLU A 263 7.66 9.48 -18.15
C GLU A 263 6.46 8.78 -18.80
N ARG A 264 5.58 8.15 -18.02
CA ARG A 264 4.39 7.45 -18.49
C ARG A 264 3.15 8.13 -17.93
N ARG A 265 2.17 8.30 -18.81
CA ARG A 265 0.83 8.77 -18.45
C ARG A 265 0.11 7.68 -17.65
N ARG A 266 -0.51 8.07 -16.54
CA ARG A 266 -1.17 7.21 -15.56
C ARG A 266 -2.52 7.79 -15.17
N THR A 267 -3.41 6.90 -14.76
CA THR A 267 -4.64 7.30 -14.07
C THR A 267 -4.35 7.65 -12.62
N ALA A 268 -5.01 8.66 -12.09
CA ALA A 268 -4.88 9.07 -10.70
C ALA A 268 -6.25 9.39 -10.10
N ALA A 269 -6.48 8.91 -8.88
CA ALA A 269 -7.65 9.25 -8.09
C ALA A 269 -7.20 10.09 -6.89
N PHE A 270 -7.95 11.13 -6.55
CA PHE A 270 -7.63 12.08 -5.49
C PHE A 270 -8.72 12.10 -4.42
N LEU A 271 -8.30 12.02 -3.15
CA LEU A 271 -9.09 12.37 -1.98
C LEU A 271 -8.55 13.69 -1.43
N LEU A 272 -9.35 14.74 -1.49
CA LEU A 272 -9.03 16.09 -1.06
C LEU A 272 -9.78 16.40 0.24
N LYS A 273 -9.09 17.09 1.16
CA LYS A 273 -9.68 17.55 2.42
C LYS A 273 -9.29 18.99 2.73
N GLY A 274 -10.31 19.84 2.76
CA GLY A 274 -10.22 21.24 3.13
C GLY A 274 -10.01 21.49 4.63
N PRO A 275 -9.91 22.77 5.03
CA PRO A 275 -9.58 23.18 6.38
C PRO A 275 -10.79 23.21 7.35
N THR A 276 -11.92 22.58 7.01
CA THR A 276 -13.14 22.55 7.84
C THR A 276 -12.84 22.10 9.28
N ARG A 277 -11.94 21.12 9.42
CA ARG A 277 -11.28 20.76 10.68
C ARG A 277 -9.78 20.91 10.47
N PHE A 278 -9.24 22.08 10.79
CA PHE A 278 -7.81 22.38 10.63
C PHE A 278 -6.99 21.78 11.78
N GLU A 279 -6.87 20.46 11.74
CA GLU A 279 -6.10 19.62 12.64
C GLU A 279 -5.50 18.44 11.85
N GLU A 280 -4.60 17.69 12.47
CA GLU A 280 -3.99 16.52 11.85
C GLU A 280 -5.05 15.52 11.36
N MET A 281 -4.90 15.05 10.12
CA MET A 281 -5.81 14.08 9.53
C MET A 281 -5.69 12.75 10.24
N THR A 282 -6.79 12.33 10.86
CA THR A 282 -6.93 10.99 11.45
C THR A 282 -7.83 10.12 10.56
N PRO A 283 -7.75 8.79 10.69
CA PRO A 283 -8.60 7.91 9.90
C PRO A 283 -10.11 8.17 10.07
N ALA A 284 -10.54 8.68 11.23
CA ALA A 284 -11.93 9.08 11.50
C ALA A 284 -12.41 10.27 10.64
N MET A 285 -11.49 11.07 10.09
CA MET A 285 -11.82 12.17 9.17
C MET A 285 -12.05 11.68 7.73
N CYS A 286 -11.70 10.43 7.43
CA CYS A 286 -11.87 9.79 6.13
C CYS A 286 -13.20 9.01 6.02
N GLY A 287 -14.23 9.44 6.75
CA GLY A 287 -15.50 8.73 6.85
C GLY A 287 -15.51 7.61 7.90
N LYS A 288 -16.65 6.93 8.05
CA LYS A 288 -16.81 5.81 8.99
C LYS A 288 -15.85 4.69 8.59
N ASN A 289 -14.95 4.30 9.50
CA ASN A 289 -13.92 3.27 9.27
C ASN A 289 -13.02 3.52 8.05
N GLY A 290 -12.76 4.79 7.69
CA GLY A 290 -11.87 5.11 6.56
C GLY A 290 -12.44 4.81 5.18
N ASP A 291 -13.77 4.70 5.07
CA ASP A 291 -14.50 4.40 3.84
C ASP A 291 -14.10 5.27 2.62
N GLN A 292 -13.69 6.52 2.82
CA GLN A 292 -13.20 7.36 1.72
C GLN A 292 -11.88 6.87 1.13
N ILE A 293 -10.97 6.33 1.95
CA ILE A 293 -9.71 5.74 1.46
C ILE A 293 -10.03 4.45 0.70
N TYR A 294 -10.95 3.64 1.21
CA TYR A 294 -11.41 2.44 0.53
C TYR A 294 -12.01 2.75 -0.86
N ARG A 295 -12.88 3.76 -0.95
CA ARG A 295 -13.44 4.21 -2.24
C ARG A 295 -12.36 4.73 -3.19
N LEU A 296 -11.41 5.51 -2.67
CA LEU A 296 -10.28 6.03 -3.43
C LEU A 296 -9.45 4.91 -4.07
N THR A 297 -9.12 3.86 -3.30
CA THR A 297 -8.30 2.76 -3.80
C THR A 297 -9.09 1.83 -4.72
N ARG A 298 -10.40 1.67 -4.52
CA ARG A 298 -11.27 0.88 -5.41
C ARG A 298 -11.62 1.53 -6.73
N ALA A 299 -11.41 2.84 -6.88
CA ALA A 299 -11.53 3.54 -8.16
C ALA A 299 -10.57 2.97 -9.24
N GLY A 300 -9.59 2.15 -8.86
CA GLY A 300 -8.75 1.40 -9.80
C GLY A 300 -7.69 2.24 -10.51
N ALA A 301 -7.45 3.47 -10.05
CA ALA A 301 -6.38 4.32 -10.58
C ALA A 301 -4.99 3.73 -10.31
N ASP A 302 -4.04 4.00 -11.21
CA ASP A 302 -2.63 3.61 -11.06
C ASP A 302 -1.95 4.34 -9.89
N VAL A 303 -2.43 5.55 -9.57
CA VAL A 303 -1.95 6.39 -8.46
C VAL A 303 -3.11 6.83 -7.57
N SER A 304 -3.07 6.51 -6.28
CA SER A 304 -4.01 7.04 -5.29
C SER A 304 -3.39 8.20 -4.51
N VAL A 305 -4.00 9.39 -4.57
CA VAL A 305 -3.47 10.60 -3.93
C VAL A 305 -4.40 11.01 -2.79
N VAL A 306 -3.85 11.18 -1.59
CA VAL A 306 -4.56 11.76 -0.44
C VAL A 306 -3.95 13.11 -0.12
N GLN A 307 -4.79 14.14 -0.11
CA GLN A 307 -4.42 15.51 0.20
C GLN A 307 -5.21 16.02 1.40
N HIS A 308 -4.52 16.72 2.31
CA HIS A 308 -5.16 17.42 3.44
C HIS A 308 -4.55 18.80 3.65
N SER A 309 -5.34 19.72 4.18
CA SER A 309 -4.91 21.11 4.44
C SER A 309 -3.98 21.24 5.66
N HIS A 310 -3.89 20.21 6.49
CA HIS A 310 -2.98 20.11 7.63
C HIS A 310 -2.04 18.89 7.46
N LEU A 311 -1.26 18.57 8.48
CA LEU A 311 -0.51 17.31 8.59
C LEU A 311 -1.43 16.09 8.40
N ILE A 312 -0.90 15.02 7.82
CA ILE A 312 -1.57 13.73 7.66
C ILE A 312 -0.93 12.73 8.61
N GLY A 313 -1.72 12.17 9.53
CA GLY A 313 -1.23 11.24 10.53
C GLY A 313 -0.79 9.91 9.94
N ALA A 314 0.13 9.23 10.64
CA ALA A 314 0.72 7.95 10.20
C ALA A 314 -0.36 6.90 9.86
N ALA A 315 -1.39 6.76 10.69
CA ALA A 315 -2.47 5.79 10.49
C ALA A 315 -3.18 5.92 9.12
N VAL A 316 -3.34 7.15 8.60
CA VAL A 316 -3.93 7.38 7.27
C VAL A 316 -3.00 6.90 6.17
N ARG A 317 -1.71 7.24 6.26
CA ARG A 317 -0.67 6.78 5.32
C ARG A 317 -0.54 5.26 5.33
N GLU A 318 -0.57 4.65 6.51
CA GLU A 318 -0.50 3.22 6.72
C GLU A 318 -1.68 2.47 6.10
N THR A 319 -2.88 3.01 6.28
CA THR A 319 -4.09 2.49 5.63
C THR A 319 -3.97 2.52 4.12
N LEU A 320 -3.59 3.67 3.57
CA LEU A 320 -3.50 3.86 2.13
C LEU A 320 -2.48 2.88 1.54
N ARG A 321 -1.33 2.71 2.21
CA ARG A 321 -0.33 1.71 1.85
C ARG A 321 -0.90 0.30 1.84
N ALA A 322 -1.57 -0.14 2.90
CA ALA A 322 -2.10 -1.50 3.01
C ALA A 322 -3.11 -1.84 1.90
N MET A 323 -3.85 -0.85 1.40
CA MET A 323 -4.83 -1.01 0.31
C MET A 323 -4.25 -0.86 -1.10
N VAL A 324 -3.11 -0.17 -1.25
CA VAL A 324 -2.51 0.14 -2.56
C VAL A 324 -1.34 -0.80 -2.89
N VAL A 325 -0.51 -1.12 -1.89
CA VAL A 325 0.76 -1.84 -2.07
C VAL A 325 0.57 -3.32 -1.75
N THR A 326 0.27 -4.09 -2.78
CA THR A 326 0.13 -5.54 -2.73
C THR A 326 1.23 -6.23 -3.55
N PRO A 327 1.59 -7.48 -3.22
CA PRO A 327 2.47 -8.30 -4.06
C PRO A 327 2.00 -8.38 -5.52
N GLY A 328 2.93 -8.56 -6.44
CA GLY A 328 2.69 -8.56 -7.88
C GLY A 328 3.03 -7.22 -8.51
N HIS A 329 2.02 -6.52 -9.01
CA HIS A 329 2.17 -5.19 -9.62
C HIS A 329 1.56 -4.14 -8.69
N PRO A 330 2.37 -3.59 -7.75
CA PRO A 330 1.86 -2.59 -6.83
C PRO A 330 1.48 -1.32 -7.59
N ARG A 331 0.39 -0.72 -7.14
CA ARG A 331 0.00 0.64 -7.52
C ARG A 331 0.79 1.63 -6.69
N PHE A 332 0.79 2.89 -7.11
CA PHE A 332 1.43 3.94 -6.33
C PHE A 332 0.43 4.70 -5.48
N PHE A 333 0.91 5.27 -4.39
CA PHE A 333 0.17 6.28 -3.68
C PHE A 333 1.03 7.51 -3.38
N CYS A 334 0.38 8.64 -3.18
CA CYS A 334 1.01 9.90 -2.80
C CYS A 334 0.25 10.54 -1.65
N VAL A 335 0.98 11.05 -0.66
CA VAL A 335 0.42 11.79 0.48
C VAL A 335 0.87 13.23 0.38
N MET A 336 -0.10 14.15 0.32
CA MET A 336 0.10 15.58 0.20
C MET A 336 -0.49 16.29 1.42
N ASP A 337 0.32 16.49 2.45
CA ASP A 337 -0.10 17.28 3.61
C ASP A 337 -0.21 18.78 3.30
N GLY A 338 -0.57 19.57 4.31
CA GLY A 338 -0.73 21.01 4.18
C GLY A 338 0.54 21.71 3.68
N GLN A 339 1.72 21.27 4.09
CA GLN A 339 2.99 21.87 3.67
C GLN A 339 3.31 21.56 2.20
N VAL A 340 3.11 20.30 1.78
CA VAL A 340 3.26 19.89 0.37
C VAL A 340 2.25 20.61 -0.51
N THR A 341 0.99 20.68 -0.08
CA THR A 341 -0.08 21.39 -0.79
C THR A 341 0.26 22.88 -0.92
N TYR A 342 0.73 23.51 0.15
CA TYR A 342 1.18 24.90 0.12
C TYR A 342 2.32 25.13 -0.88
N ARG A 343 3.34 24.26 -0.88
CA ARG A 343 4.46 24.34 -1.83
C ARG A 343 3.98 24.22 -3.27
N LEU A 344 3.02 23.32 -3.54
CA LEU A 344 2.38 23.20 -4.85
C LEU A 344 1.70 24.50 -5.27
N LEU A 345 0.83 25.05 -4.42
CA LEU A 345 0.13 26.30 -4.73
C LEU A 345 1.10 27.47 -4.92
N LYS A 346 2.17 27.54 -4.13
CA LYS A 346 3.22 28.58 -4.25
C LYS A 346 4.01 28.44 -5.55
N ALA A 347 4.44 27.23 -5.91
CA ALA A 347 5.25 26.96 -7.10
C ALA A 347 4.57 27.39 -8.40
N TYR A 348 3.24 27.28 -8.45
CA TYR A 348 2.44 27.58 -9.64
C TYR A 348 1.64 28.88 -9.50
N THR A 349 1.97 29.74 -8.53
CA THR A 349 1.31 31.04 -8.31
C THR A 349 -0.21 30.94 -8.07
N PHE A 350 -0.66 29.82 -7.50
CA PHE A 350 -2.06 29.53 -7.14
C PHE A 350 -2.36 29.74 -5.66
N LEU A 351 -1.54 30.48 -4.92
CA LEU A 351 -1.84 30.80 -3.52
C LEU A 351 -3.21 31.48 -3.41
N PHE A 352 -4.02 31.01 -2.47
CA PHE A 352 -5.34 31.55 -2.22
C PHE A 352 -5.21 33.01 -1.76
N LYS A 353 -5.68 33.93 -2.61
CA LYS A 353 -5.77 35.36 -2.29
C LYS A 353 -7.17 35.60 -1.75
N MET A 354 -7.26 36.05 -0.50
CA MET A 354 -8.52 36.63 -0.03
C MET A 354 -8.80 37.85 -0.90
N GLY A 355 -10.03 37.97 -1.41
CA GLY A 355 -10.49 39.27 -1.89
C GLY A 355 -10.26 40.28 -0.77
N THR A 356 -9.66 41.42 -1.10
CA THR A 356 -9.72 42.60 -0.23
C THR A 356 -11.20 42.98 -0.15
N GLY A 357 -11.87 42.47 0.86
CA GLY A 357 -13.18 42.98 1.28
C GLY A 357 -13.03 44.41 1.78
#